data_AF-A0A426Y5W7-F1
#
_entry.id   AF-A0A426Y5W7-F1
#
_cell.length_a   1.000
_cell.length_b   1.000
_cell.length_c   1.000
_cell.angle_alpha   90.00
_cell.angle_beta   90.00
_cell.angle_gamma   90.00
#
_symmetry.space_group_name_H-M   'P 1'
#
loop_
_entity.id
_entity.type
_entity.pdbx_description
1 polymer ?
#
loop_
_entity_poly.entity_id
_entity_poly.type
_entity_poly.pdbx_seq_one_letter_code
_entity_poly.pdbx_strand_id
1 'polypeptide(L)'
;VVFLTLRVQTHGEEASHQQLRENLDLLKEKRADTHLRALAYRRVVTKLYNRRGKLALNWEGPYRVVEVIRDETYTLATMEGRVLSRT
;
A
#
# COMPACT_ATOMS: atom_id res chain seq x y z
N VAL A 1 -44.25 21.41 -7.88
CA VAL A 1 -44.58 20.18 -8.63
C VAL A 1 -43.27 19.49 -8.97
N VAL A 2 -43.02 18.29 -8.42
CA VAL A 2 -41.78 17.54 -8.69
C VAL A 2 -42.00 16.73 -9.97
N PHE A 3 -41.19 16.96 -10.99
CA PHE A 3 -41.29 16.25 -12.26
C PHE A 3 -40.49 14.94 -12.16
N LEU A 4 -41.20 13.81 -12.19
CA LEU A 4 -40.62 12.48 -12.19
C LEU A 4 -40.09 12.19 -13.61
N THR A 5 -38.77 12.01 -13.77
CA THR A 5 -38.19 11.65 -15.07
C THR A 5 -38.45 10.17 -15.38
N LEU A 6 -38.61 9.82 -16.66
CA LEU A 6 -38.79 8.43 -17.13
C LEU A 6 -37.74 7.47 -16.56
N ARG A 7 -36.51 7.96 -16.37
CA ARG A 7 -35.40 7.20 -15.75
C ARG A 7 -35.68 6.81 -14.30
N VAL A 8 -36.50 7.56 -13.57
CA VAL A 8 -36.97 7.25 -12.21
C VAL A 8 -38.18 6.32 -12.26
N GLN A 9 -39.00 6.38 -13.31
CA GLN A 9 -40.18 5.50 -13.47
C GLN A 9 -39.84 4.08 -13.96
N THR A 10 -38.74 3.92 -14.71
CA THR A 10 -38.31 2.62 -15.26
C THR A 10 -37.13 2.00 -14.52
N HIS A 11 -36.80 2.50 -13.33
CA HIS A 11 -35.63 2.03 -12.59
C HIS A 11 -35.98 0.77 -11.81
N GLY A 12 -35.44 -0.37 -12.23
CA GLY A 12 -35.43 -1.57 -11.39
C GLY A 12 -34.51 -1.32 -10.21
N GLU A 13 -35.05 -0.82 -9.10
CA GLU A 13 -34.31 -0.59 -7.85
C GLU A 13 -33.50 -1.82 -7.46
N GLU A 14 -34.09 -3.01 -7.61
CA GLU A 14 -33.45 -4.28 -7.30
C GLU A 14 -32.23 -4.60 -8.17
N ALA A 15 -32.30 -4.35 -9.48
CA ALA A 15 -31.16 -4.54 -10.40
C ALA A 15 -30.02 -3.56 -10.08
N SER A 16 -30.36 -2.33 -9.72
CA SER A 16 -29.36 -1.32 -9.32
C SER A 16 -28.73 -1.63 -7.97
N HIS A 17 -29.53 -2.05 -6.98
CA HIS A 17 -29.05 -2.51 -5.69
C HIS A 17 -28.15 -3.73 -5.82
N GLN A 18 -28.51 -4.67 -6.70
CA GLN A 18 -27.72 -5.85 -7.00
C GLN A 18 -26.37 -5.48 -7.64
N GLN A 19 -26.38 -4.61 -8.66
CA GLN A 19 -25.15 -4.13 -9.29
C GLN A 19 -24.25 -3.35 -8.31
N LEU A 20 -24.83 -2.58 -7.39
CA LEU A 20 -24.07 -1.91 -6.33
C LEU A 20 -23.38 -2.93 -5.41
N ARG A 21 -24.07 -4.01 -5.03
CA ARG A 21 -23.49 -5.08 -4.20
C ARG A 21 -22.30 -5.74 -4.89
N GLU A 22 -22.44 -6.09 -6.16
CA GLU A 22 -21.38 -6.71 -6.96
C GLU A 22 -20.15 -5.79 -7.09
N ASN A 23 -20.36 -4.50 -7.34
CA ASN A 23 -19.27 -3.52 -7.38
C ASN A 23 -18.55 -3.39 -6.03
N LEU A 24 -19.30 -3.39 -4.93
CA LEU A 24 -18.72 -3.33 -3.58
C LEU A 24 -17.89 -4.58 -3.27
N ASP A 25 -18.33 -5.75 -3.73
CA ASP A 25 -17.58 -6.99 -3.56
C ASP A 25 -16.28 -6.98 -4.36
N LEU A 26 -16.35 -6.60 -5.65
CA LEU A 26 -15.17 -6.43 -6.51
C LEU A 26 -14.16 -5.44 -5.92
N LEU A 27 -14.62 -4.33 -5.34
CA LEU A 27 -13.74 -3.36 -4.68
C LEU A 27 -12.99 -3.95 -3.50
N LYS A 28 -13.64 -4.81 -2.70
CA LYS A 28 -12.97 -5.50 -1.59
C LYS A 28 -11.90 -6.45 -2.11
N GLU A 29 -12.20 -7.23 -3.15
CA GLU A 29 -11.25 -8.16 -3.76
C GLU A 29 -10.04 -7.42 -4.35
N LYS A 30 -10.27 -6.33 -5.10
CA LYS A 30 -9.18 -5.51 -5.67
C LYS A 30 -8.30 -4.89 -4.58
N ARG A 31 -8.88 -4.41 -3.48
CA ARG A 31 -8.09 -3.92 -2.33
C ARG A 31 -7.26 -5.04 -1.73
N ALA A 32 -7.85 -6.22 -1.50
CA ALA A 32 -7.12 -7.37 -0.96
C ALA A 32 -5.94 -7.77 -1.87
N ASP A 33 -6.13 -7.85 -3.19
CA ASP A 33 -5.06 -8.14 -4.15
C ASP A 33 -3.94 -7.10 -4.10
N THR A 34 -4.27 -5.80 -4.06
CA THR A 34 -3.25 -4.75 -3.94
C THR A 34 -2.43 -4.87 -2.66
N HIS A 35 -3.08 -5.21 -1.53
CA HIS A 35 -2.40 -5.45 -0.26
C HIS A 35 -1.49 -6.70 -0.33
N LEU A 36 -1.96 -7.79 -0.93
CA LEU A 36 -1.16 -9.01 -1.11
C LEU A 36 0.08 -8.73 -1.97
N ARG A 37 -0.07 -7.99 -3.06
CA ARG A 37 1.06 -7.61 -3.94
C ARG A 37 2.09 -6.75 -3.20
N ALA A 38 1.63 -5.76 -2.43
CA ALA A 38 2.51 -4.92 -1.62
C ALA A 38 3.28 -5.73 -0.56
N LEU A 39 2.61 -6.67 0.12
CA LEU A 39 3.23 -7.56 1.10
C LEU A 39 4.24 -8.50 0.46
N ALA A 40 3.93 -9.07 -0.70
CA ALA A 40 4.84 -9.93 -1.45
C ALA A 40 6.10 -9.18 -1.87
N TYR A 41 5.94 -7.96 -2.43
CA TYR A 41 7.06 -7.10 -2.79
C TYR A 41 7.95 -6.81 -1.58
N ARG A 42 7.35 -6.38 -0.46
CA ARG A 42 8.08 -6.10 0.79
C ARG A 42 8.88 -7.32 1.25
N ARG A 43 8.29 -8.51 1.22
CA ARG A 43 8.96 -9.77 1.63
C ARG A 43 10.16 -10.09 0.75
N VAL A 44 10.04 -9.94 -0.57
CA VAL A 44 11.15 -10.17 -1.52
C VAL A 44 12.30 -9.19 -1.26
N VAL A 45 11.99 -7.90 -1.13
CA VAL A 45 12.97 -6.85 -0.82
C VAL A 45 13.70 -7.16 0.49
N THR A 46 12.96 -7.47 1.57
CA THR A 46 13.56 -7.84 2.85
C THR A 46 14.51 -9.04 2.72
N LYS A 47 14.13 -10.07 1.96
CA LYS A 47 14.98 -11.26 1.77
C LYS A 47 16.29 -10.96 1.03
N LEU A 48 16.26 -10.05 0.05
CA LEU A 48 17.45 -9.68 -0.71
C LEU A 48 18.45 -8.91 0.16
N TYR A 49 17.98 -7.91 0.91
CA TYR A 49 18.86 -7.03 1.67
C TYR A 49 19.26 -7.59 3.04
N ASN A 50 18.47 -8.47 3.66
CA ASN A 50 18.83 -9.09 4.95
C ASN A 50 19.68 -10.36 4.80
N ARG A 51 20.17 -10.69 3.60
CA ARG A 51 21.02 -11.86 3.37
C ARG A 51 22.42 -11.60 3.94
N ARG A 52 22.64 -11.99 5.19
CA ARG A 52 23.96 -11.93 5.85
C ARG A 52 24.78 -13.18 5.51
N GLY A 53 25.92 -13.00 4.86
CA GLY A 53 26.85 -14.07 4.48
C GLY A 53 28.27 -13.53 4.36
N LYS A 54 29.26 -14.43 4.26
CA LYS A 54 30.71 -14.07 4.26
C LYS A 54 31.13 -13.13 3.12
N LEU A 55 30.33 -13.04 2.06
CA LEU A 55 30.50 -12.12 0.91
C LEU A 55 29.26 -11.22 0.70
N ALA A 56 28.39 -11.10 1.71
CA ALA A 56 27.26 -10.17 1.62
C ALA A 56 27.74 -8.73 1.77
N LEU A 57 26.98 -7.79 1.21
CA LEU A 57 27.13 -6.37 1.48
C LEU A 57 27.09 -6.15 3.01
N ASN A 58 27.94 -5.26 3.52
CA ASN A 58 28.01 -4.91 4.94
C ASN A 58 26.88 -3.97 5.38
N TRP A 59 25.88 -3.75 4.52
CA TRP A 59 24.72 -2.92 4.83
C TRP A 59 23.90 -3.61 5.91
N GLU A 60 23.65 -2.90 7.01
CA GLU A 60 23.02 -3.49 8.19
C GLU A 60 21.57 -3.92 7.94
N GLY A 61 20.90 -3.23 7.00
CA GLY A 61 19.57 -3.49 6.51
C GLY A 61 19.02 -2.31 5.72
N PRO A 62 17.76 -2.39 5.28
CA PRO A 62 17.06 -1.26 4.67
C PRO A 62 16.72 -0.20 5.71
N TYR A 63 16.96 1.07 5.38
CA TYR A 63 16.61 2.23 6.20
C TYR A 63 15.59 3.13 5.49
N ARG A 64 14.88 3.94 6.27
CA ARG A 64 13.99 5.01 5.78
C ARG A 64 14.61 6.36 6.09
N VAL A 65 14.54 7.28 5.14
CA VAL A 65 14.87 8.69 5.38
C VAL A 65 13.72 9.30 6.19
N VAL A 66 14.03 9.85 7.38
CA VAL A 66 13.06 10.54 8.23
C VAL A 66 13.23 12.05 8.20
N GLU A 67 14.43 12.53 7.87
CA GLU A 67 14.72 13.96 7.78
C GLU A 67 15.88 14.21 6.79
N VAL A 68 15.80 15.32 6.06
CA VAL A 68 16.89 15.83 5.22
C VAL A 68 17.57 16.95 6.00
N ILE A 69 18.79 16.73 6.47
CA ILE A 69 19.53 17.73 7.24
C ILE A 69 20.15 18.75 6.28
N ARG A 70 20.77 18.26 5.21
CA ARG A 70 21.43 19.02 4.15
C ARG A 70 21.42 18.19 2.86
N ASP A 71 21.76 18.82 1.74
CA ASP A 71 22.08 18.06 0.53
C ASP A 71 23.09 16.96 0.88
N GLU A 72 22.75 15.73 0.50
CA GLU A 72 23.51 14.49 0.76
C GLU A 72 23.54 13.98 2.22
N THR A 73 22.98 14.71 3.19
CA THR A 73 22.97 14.30 4.60
C THR A 73 21.56 14.06 5.10
N TYR A 74 21.27 12.81 5.46
CA TYR A 74 19.94 12.35 5.85
C TYR A 74 19.95 11.69 7.22
N THR A 75 18.92 11.96 8.02
CA THR A 75 18.62 11.16 9.21
C THR A 75 17.90 9.90 8.75
N LEU A 76 18.41 8.75 9.17
CA LEU A 76 17.88 7.44 8.82
C LEU A 76 17.20 6.79 10.03
N ALA A 77 16.14 6.03 9.79
CA ALA A 77 15.52 5.16 10.76
C ALA A 77 15.46 3.73 10.25
N THR A 78 15.54 2.76 11.17
CA THR A 78 15.26 1.36 10.85
C THR A 78 13.80 1.19 10.41
N MET A 79 13.50 0.09 9.72
CA MET A 79 12.12 -0.24 9.33
C MET A 79 11.16 -0.41 10.52
N GLU A 80 11.69 -0.53 11.73
CA GLU A 80 10.96 -0.61 13.00
C GLU A 80 10.74 0.78 13.65
N GLY A 81 11.24 1.85 13.03
CA GLY A 81 11.07 3.23 13.51
C GLY A 81 12.13 3.72 14.50
N ARG A 82 13.21 2.96 14.74
CA ARG A 82 14.33 3.46 15.56
C ARG A 82 15.21 4.37 14.72
N VAL A 83 15.37 5.62 15.16
CA VAL A 83 16.31 6.56 14.54
C VAL A 83 17.74 6.08 14.79
N LEU A 84 18.55 6.09 13.74
CA LEU A 84 19.97 5.77 13.84
C LEU A 84 20.74 6.99 14.34
N SER A 85 21.49 6.78 15.42
CA SER A 85 22.45 7.76 15.90
C SER A 85 23.61 7.84 14.91
N ARG A 86 24.02 9.08 14.56
CA ARG A 86 25.23 9.31 13.77
C ARG A 86 26.44 8.93 14.62
N THR A 87 27.30 8.07 14.09
CA THR A 87 28.64 7.79 14.64
C THR A 87 29.65 8.81 14.11
#